data_AF-A0A1P8NC18-F1
#
_entry.id   AF-A0A1P8NC18-F1
#
_cell.length_a   1.000
_cell.length_b   1.000
_cell.length_c   1.000
_cell.angle_alpha   90.00
_cell.angle_beta   90.00
_cell.angle_gamma   90.00
#
_symmetry.space_group_name_H-M   'P 1'
#
loop_
_entity.id
_entity.type
_entity.pdbx_description
1 polymer ?
#
loop_
_entity_poly.entity_id
_entity_poly.type
_entity_poly.pdbx_seq_one_letter_code
_entity_poly.pdbx_strand_id
1 'polypeptide(L)'
;MTGIVRKRDTGEKGNGGEFGTTRRGEADVQVTSDAGGDDAAGAALINRFGFDVRTADPVEFDVHAKSAAAQLSSALARQRVHLGALHRAIGDRKQAGGSWGKSDEEVLAAAREWVTLADGGAASESTARRLRVPLREAQVDQEKAEHAREQVDDLEEAFRIRGGWNRAFLVANANGHVHSSTNCSSCRPTTQYAWMTDYSGADEKAIVADAGYRACTACYPTAPVGDQRSLPTKMLTDEEKQDEASREKERAARSEKKAKAAANAPTSTGEPLMVADGMSRHPETLKTERTARSWAIDGVLEEASFVAYREQFDDASTDFPGSTVNRSSRDVIVESLADKHGTDADAIRDELRQKAHAKAKREYSDEALRARVAGQIDDLFRPSA
;
A
#
# COMPACT_ATOMS: atom_id res chain seq x y z
N MET A 1 3.18 43.46 18.56
CA MET A 1 3.08 43.01 17.15
C MET A 1 4.48 42.63 16.71
N THR A 2 4.86 41.37 16.89
CA THR A 2 6.14 40.82 16.41
C THR A 2 5.86 40.18 15.04
N GLY A 3 6.05 40.98 13.99
CA GLY A 3 5.94 40.54 12.60
C GLY A 3 7.31 40.47 11.95
N ILE A 4 7.49 39.56 11.00
CA ILE A 4 8.65 39.55 10.10
C ILE A 4 8.60 40.86 9.30
N VAL A 5 9.57 41.76 9.54
CA VAL A 5 9.66 43.05 8.84
C VAL A 5 10.20 42.79 7.43
N ARG A 6 9.44 43.20 6.40
CA ARG A 6 9.84 42.99 5.00
C ARG A 6 10.97 43.95 4.63
N LYS A 7 11.95 43.50 3.83
CA LYS A 7 12.96 44.41 3.22
C LYS A 7 12.36 45.52 2.35
N ARG A 8 11.17 45.29 1.77
CA ARG A 8 10.45 46.35 1.04
C ARG A 8 9.98 47.47 1.96
N ASP A 9 9.70 47.15 3.23
CA ASP A 9 9.20 48.09 4.22
C ASP A 9 10.36 48.87 4.86
N THR A 10 11.62 48.45 4.64
CA THR A 10 12.85 49.14 5.06
C THR A 10 13.51 49.97 3.94
N GLY A 11 13.00 49.91 2.71
CA GLY A 11 13.55 50.66 1.57
C GLY A 11 14.80 50.07 0.94
N GLU A 12 15.24 48.88 1.35
CA GLU A 12 16.38 48.20 0.74
C GLU A 12 15.99 47.51 -0.58
N LYS A 13 16.77 47.74 -1.64
CA LYS A 13 16.61 47.02 -2.92
C LYS A 13 16.90 45.53 -2.71
N GLY A 14 15.93 44.68 -3.02
CA GLY A 14 16.08 43.22 -2.95
C GLY A 14 17.15 42.72 -3.93
N ASN A 15 17.96 41.76 -3.48
CA ASN A 15 18.88 41.05 -4.37
C ASN A 15 18.06 40.20 -5.35
N GLY A 16 18.12 40.54 -6.63
CA GLY A 16 17.66 39.65 -7.70
C GLY A 16 18.52 38.40 -7.67
N GLY A 17 17.94 37.26 -7.31
CA GLY A 17 18.67 36.00 -7.22
C GLY A 17 19.26 35.62 -8.57
N GLU A 18 20.57 35.83 -8.75
CA GLU A 18 21.34 35.15 -9.77
C GLU A 18 21.53 33.69 -9.33
N PHE A 19 20.82 32.80 -10.02
CA PHE A 19 21.01 31.37 -9.88
C PHE A 19 22.30 30.96 -10.60
N GLY A 20 23.23 30.40 -9.84
CA GLY A 20 24.35 29.59 -10.35
C GLY A 20 25.67 30.35 -10.46
N THR A 21 26.61 29.99 -9.57
CA THR A 21 28.08 29.81 -9.76
C THR A 21 28.90 30.16 -8.52
N THR A 22 28.35 30.82 -7.51
CA THR A 22 29.14 31.18 -6.32
C THR A 22 29.22 30.00 -5.33
N ARG A 23 30.45 29.60 -4.96
CA ARG A 23 30.71 28.70 -3.82
C ARG A 23 30.03 29.30 -2.58
N ARG A 24 29.01 28.62 -2.07
CA ARG A 24 28.32 28.95 -0.81
C ARG A 24 29.21 28.56 0.37
N GLY A 25 30.18 29.42 0.69
CA GLY A 25 30.68 29.50 2.06
C GLY A 25 29.58 30.12 2.91
N GLU A 26 29.34 29.52 4.08
CA GLU A 26 28.55 29.99 5.23
C GLU A 26 27.61 31.18 4.99
N ALA A 27 26.30 30.92 5.06
CA ALA A 27 25.30 31.97 5.11
C ALA A 27 25.47 32.80 6.40
N ASP A 28 26.24 33.88 6.33
CA ASP A 28 26.31 34.93 7.34
C ASP A 28 24.99 35.73 7.34
N VAL A 29 23.95 35.14 7.94
CA VAL A 29 22.79 35.89 8.42
C VAL A 29 22.93 35.97 9.94
N GLN A 30 23.66 36.98 10.41
CA GLN A 30 23.62 37.35 11.83
C GLN A 30 22.26 38.02 12.11
N VAL A 31 21.35 37.25 12.69
CA VAL A 31 20.18 37.80 13.39
C VAL A 31 20.72 38.43 14.66
N THR A 32 20.68 39.77 14.75
CA THR A 32 21.13 40.50 15.95
C THR A 32 20.19 40.16 17.12
N SER A 33 20.69 39.37 18.06
CA SER A 33 19.99 38.92 19.26
C SER A 33 20.17 39.93 20.40
N ASP A 34 19.17 40.77 20.64
CA ASP A 34 19.02 41.41 21.94
C ASP A 34 18.43 40.38 22.91
N ALA A 35 19.25 39.97 23.89
CA ALA A 35 19.16 38.76 24.71
C ALA A 35 17.91 38.60 25.63
N GLY A 36 16.83 39.36 25.40
CA GLY A 36 15.55 39.22 26.10
C GLY A 36 14.32 39.10 25.18
N GLY A 37 14.48 39.29 23.85
CA GLY A 37 13.37 39.28 22.89
C GLY A 37 13.19 37.98 22.10
N ASP A 38 14.25 37.17 21.99
CA ASP A 38 14.31 36.00 21.10
C ASP A 38 13.46 34.81 21.55
N ASP A 39 13.26 34.65 22.86
CA ASP A 39 12.45 33.56 23.42
C ASP A 39 10.96 33.81 23.19
N ALA A 40 10.50 35.05 23.32
CA ALA A 40 9.10 35.42 23.10
C ALA A 40 8.72 35.37 21.61
N ALA A 41 9.63 35.82 20.73
CA ALA A 41 9.45 35.72 19.27
C ALA A 41 9.50 34.25 18.80
N GLY A 42 10.42 33.46 19.36
CA GLY A 42 10.50 32.01 19.11
C GLY A 42 9.23 31.27 19.53
N ALA A 43 8.75 31.52 20.75
CA ALA A 43 7.51 30.92 21.24
C ALA A 43 6.29 31.28 20.36
N ALA A 44 6.22 32.51 19.85
CA ALA A 44 5.15 32.93 18.93
C ALA A 44 5.21 32.18 17.59
N LEU A 45 6.40 31.95 17.03
CA LEU A 45 6.58 31.17 15.79
C LEU A 45 6.26 29.70 16.00
N ILE A 46 6.70 29.10 17.10
CA ILE A 46 6.35 27.72 17.45
C ILE A 46 4.85 27.56 17.62
N ASN A 47 4.17 28.48 18.31
CA ASN A 47 2.72 28.44 18.44
C ASN A 47 2.00 28.58 17.10
N ARG A 48 2.59 29.31 16.15
CA ARG A 48 1.99 29.57 14.83
C ARG A 48 2.16 28.42 13.85
N PHE A 49 3.36 27.85 13.77
CA PHE A 49 3.71 26.84 12.77
C PHE A 49 3.80 25.41 13.33
N GLY A 50 3.82 25.28 14.66
CA GLY A 50 4.03 24.01 15.36
C GLY A 50 5.50 23.62 15.52
N PHE A 51 6.45 24.45 15.06
CA PHE A 51 7.90 24.21 15.13
C PHE A 51 8.69 25.53 15.06
N ASP A 52 9.97 25.51 15.46
CA ASP A 52 10.83 26.70 15.36
C ASP A 52 11.42 26.84 13.95
N VAL A 53 10.70 27.60 13.12
CA VAL A 53 11.04 27.92 11.72
C VAL A 53 12.46 28.48 11.55
N ARG A 54 13.04 29.10 12.58
CA ARG A 54 14.37 29.73 12.52
C ARG A 54 15.51 28.72 12.59
N THR A 55 15.32 27.68 13.39
CA THR A 55 16.38 26.72 13.77
C THR A 55 16.17 25.33 13.19
N ALA A 56 14.95 25.01 12.75
CA ALA A 56 14.63 23.73 12.12
C ALA A 56 15.57 23.44 10.94
N ASP A 57 16.06 22.21 10.87
CA ASP A 57 16.86 21.78 9.73
C ASP A 57 16.01 21.78 8.44
N PRO A 58 16.64 21.83 7.25
CA PRO A 58 15.93 21.89 5.98
C PRO A 58 14.89 20.78 5.75
N VAL A 59 15.13 19.56 6.25
CA VAL A 59 14.23 18.41 6.09
C VAL A 59 13.00 18.61 6.97
N GLU A 60 13.20 18.89 8.27
CA GLU A 60 12.09 19.17 9.19
C GLU A 60 11.23 20.33 8.66
N PHE A 61 11.86 21.43 8.27
CA PHE A 61 11.16 22.60 7.74
C PHE A 61 10.29 22.24 6.53
N ASP A 62 10.85 21.55 5.55
CA ASP A 62 10.13 21.24 4.31
C ASP A 62 9.05 20.17 4.52
N VAL A 63 9.17 19.30 5.53
CA VAL A 63 8.06 18.42 5.97
C VAL A 63 6.88 19.26 6.45
N HIS A 64 7.12 20.28 7.27
CA HIS A 64 6.06 21.20 7.70
C HIS A 64 5.51 22.03 6.54
N ALA A 65 6.36 22.55 5.65
CA ALA A 65 5.94 23.30 4.46
C ALA A 65 5.10 22.44 3.50
N LYS A 66 5.50 21.18 3.25
CA LYS A 66 4.72 20.21 2.47
C LYS A 66 3.36 19.94 3.10
N SER A 67 3.30 19.79 4.42
CA SER A 67 2.04 19.64 5.15
C SER A 67 1.12 20.85 5.00
N ALA A 68 1.65 22.07 5.18
CA ALA A 68 0.89 23.31 4.98
C ALA A 68 0.38 23.45 3.53
N ALA A 69 1.19 23.11 2.53
CA ALA A 69 0.78 23.11 1.12
C ALA A 69 -0.35 22.10 0.85
N ALA A 70 -0.30 20.91 1.47
CA ALA A 70 -1.37 19.92 1.38
C ALA A 70 -2.66 20.42 2.05
N GLN A 71 -2.57 21.09 3.20
CA GLN A 71 -3.70 21.72 3.89
C GLN A 71 -4.34 22.81 3.03
N LEU A 72 -3.53 23.67 2.39
CA LEU A 72 -4.01 24.68 1.45
C LEU A 72 -4.74 24.06 0.27
N SER A 73 -4.15 23.05 -0.38
CA SER A 73 -4.80 22.32 -1.48
C SER A 73 -6.16 21.74 -1.06
N SER A 74 -6.21 21.11 0.13
CA SER A 74 -7.44 20.58 0.72
C SER A 74 -8.49 21.66 1.03
N ALA A 75 -8.06 22.82 1.55
CA ALA A 75 -8.94 23.95 1.83
C ALA A 75 -9.52 24.56 0.55
N LEU A 76 -8.69 24.78 -0.48
CA LEU A 76 -9.14 25.28 -1.79
C LEU A 76 -10.13 24.32 -2.46
N ALA A 77 -9.92 23.01 -2.34
CA ALA A 77 -10.85 22.01 -2.86
C ALA A 77 -12.22 22.11 -2.18
N ARG A 78 -12.27 22.22 -0.85
CA ARG A 78 -13.53 22.41 -0.10
C ARG A 78 -14.21 23.74 -0.43
N GLN A 79 -13.44 24.83 -0.46
CA GLN A 79 -13.91 26.16 -0.84
C GLN A 79 -14.61 26.11 -2.20
N ARG A 80 -13.99 25.49 -3.21
CA ARG A 80 -14.58 25.33 -4.55
C ARG A 80 -15.91 24.55 -4.53
N VAL A 81 -16.03 23.53 -3.68
CA VAL A 81 -17.28 22.75 -3.53
C VAL A 81 -18.39 23.62 -2.95
N HIS A 82 -18.12 24.34 -1.86
CA HIS A 82 -19.12 25.17 -1.19
C HIS A 82 -19.49 26.43 -1.97
N LEU A 83 -18.53 27.07 -2.65
CA LEU A 83 -18.83 28.13 -3.63
C LEU A 83 -19.74 27.59 -4.73
N GLY A 84 -19.44 26.42 -5.29
CA GLY A 84 -20.31 25.78 -6.28
C GLY A 84 -21.73 25.50 -5.76
N ALA A 85 -21.90 25.18 -4.47
CA ALA A 85 -23.21 25.05 -3.84
C ALA A 85 -23.92 26.40 -3.69
N LEU A 86 -23.20 27.45 -3.31
CA LEU A 86 -23.72 28.81 -3.17
C LEU A 86 -24.16 29.40 -4.53
N HIS A 87 -23.38 29.19 -5.60
CA HIS A 87 -23.76 29.56 -6.97
C HIS A 87 -25.12 28.95 -7.34
N ARG A 88 -25.32 27.65 -7.08
CA ARG A 88 -26.61 26.99 -7.34
C ARG A 88 -27.73 27.56 -6.47
N ALA A 89 -27.45 27.83 -5.19
CA ALA A 89 -28.45 28.33 -4.25
C ALA A 89 -28.95 29.74 -4.60
N ILE A 90 -28.08 30.59 -5.15
CA ILE A 90 -28.44 31.94 -5.63
C ILE A 90 -29.05 31.93 -7.05
N GLY A 91 -29.17 30.75 -7.67
CA GLY A 91 -29.74 30.58 -9.00
C GLY A 91 -28.76 30.88 -10.14
N ASP A 92 -27.46 31.05 -9.86
CA ASP A 92 -26.45 31.14 -10.89
C ASP A 92 -26.29 29.78 -11.60
N ARG A 93 -26.01 29.83 -12.91
CA ARG A 93 -25.93 28.64 -13.75
C ARG A 93 -24.62 28.63 -14.51
N LYS A 94 -24.10 27.43 -14.75
CA LYS A 94 -22.93 27.27 -15.61
C LYS A 94 -23.29 27.61 -17.06
N GLN A 95 -22.43 28.39 -17.71
CA GLN A 95 -22.51 28.72 -19.13
C GLN A 95 -21.98 27.57 -19.98
N ALA A 96 -22.21 27.64 -21.30
CA ALA A 96 -21.59 26.72 -22.26
C ALA A 96 -20.06 26.87 -22.18
N GLY A 97 -19.38 25.87 -21.62
CA GLY A 97 -17.95 25.93 -21.25
C GLY A 97 -17.67 25.61 -19.78
N GLY A 98 -18.70 25.53 -18.94
CA GLY A 98 -18.59 25.05 -17.56
C GLY A 98 -18.20 26.10 -16.52
N SER A 99 -17.97 27.35 -16.93
CA SER A 99 -17.79 28.52 -16.06
C SER A 99 -19.12 28.96 -15.45
N TRP A 100 -19.08 29.54 -14.25
CA TRP A 100 -20.24 30.19 -13.63
C TRP A 100 -20.55 31.53 -14.31
N GLY A 101 -21.80 31.99 -14.23
CA GLY A 101 -22.22 33.27 -14.80
C GLY A 101 -21.75 34.47 -13.97
N LYS A 102 -21.55 34.27 -12.66
CA LYS A 102 -20.98 35.25 -11.73
C LYS A 102 -19.61 34.78 -11.24
N SER A 103 -18.79 35.72 -10.76
CA SER A 103 -17.59 35.42 -9.97
C SER A 103 -17.96 34.92 -8.56
N ASP A 104 -17.01 34.27 -7.91
CA ASP A 104 -17.16 33.79 -6.53
C ASP A 104 -17.44 34.97 -5.56
N GLU A 105 -16.77 36.11 -5.76
CA GLU A 105 -16.95 37.32 -4.97
C GLU A 105 -18.36 37.94 -5.13
N GLU A 106 -18.87 38.00 -6.37
CA GLU A 106 -20.21 38.51 -6.65
C GLU A 106 -21.30 37.65 -6.01
N VAL A 107 -21.12 36.32 -6.01
CA VAL A 107 -22.08 35.40 -5.39
C VAL A 107 -22.07 35.51 -3.87
N LEU A 108 -20.90 35.62 -3.24
CA LEU A 108 -20.80 35.86 -1.80
C LEU A 108 -21.42 37.21 -1.40
N ALA A 109 -21.19 38.26 -2.18
CA ALA A 109 -21.80 39.58 -1.94
C ALA A 109 -23.32 39.53 -2.06
N ALA A 110 -23.85 38.98 -3.15
CA ALA A 110 -25.28 38.90 -3.40
C ALA A 110 -26.00 37.99 -2.39
N ALA A 111 -25.37 36.89 -1.96
CA ALA A 111 -25.95 36.03 -0.92
C ALA A 111 -26.01 36.73 0.45
N ARG A 112 -24.96 37.49 0.82
CA ARG A 112 -24.96 38.30 2.05
C ARG A 112 -26.05 39.35 2.02
N GLU A 113 -26.13 40.12 0.94
CA GLU A 113 -27.15 41.15 0.75
C GLU A 113 -28.56 40.56 0.86
N TRP A 114 -28.81 39.42 0.20
CA TRP A 114 -30.12 38.76 0.27
C TRP A 114 -30.50 38.33 1.69
N VAL A 115 -29.56 37.72 2.43
CA VAL A 115 -29.80 37.32 3.82
C VAL A 115 -30.06 38.54 4.70
N THR A 116 -29.29 39.61 4.56
CA THR A 116 -29.50 40.87 5.29
C THR A 116 -30.87 41.49 4.99
N LEU A 117 -31.28 41.54 3.72
CA LEU A 117 -32.60 42.06 3.33
C LEU A 117 -33.73 41.19 3.88
N ALA A 118 -33.58 39.87 3.88
CA ALA A 118 -34.61 38.96 4.42
C ALA A 118 -34.73 39.08 5.94
N ASP A 119 -33.62 39.20 6.66
CA ASP A 119 -33.61 39.43 8.12
C ASP A 119 -34.30 40.76 8.48
N GLY A 120 -34.23 41.77 7.59
CA GLY A 120 -34.98 43.03 7.69
C GLY A 120 -36.41 42.99 7.16
N GLY A 121 -36.91 41.84 6.70
CA GLY A 121 -38.27 41.68 6.14
C GLY A 121 -38.46 42.23 4.72
N ALA A 122 -37.39 42.65 4.05
CA ALA A 122 -37.40 43.25 2.72
C ALA A 122 -37.22 42.23 1.56
N ALA A 123 -36.91 40.96 1.88
CA ALA A 123 -36.75 39.90 0.89
C ALA A 123 -37.37 38.56 1.33
N SER A 124 -37.41 37.60 0.40
CA SER A 124 -37.99 36.27 0.61
C SER A 124 -37.23 35.45 1.66
N GLU A 125 -37.87 35.17 2.79
CA GLU A 125 -37.33 34.33 3.88
C GLU A 125 -37.08 32.88 3.43
N SER A 126 -37.91 32.33 2.54
CA SER A 126 -37.69 30.99 1.97
C SER A 126 -36.43 30.92 1.11
N THR A 127 -36.05 32.02 0.47
CA THR A 127 -34.78 32.12 -0.27
C THR A 127 -33.62 32.32 0.68
N ALA A 128 -33.73 33.19 1.69
CA ALA A 128 -32.71 33.34 2.71
C ALA A 128 -32.41 32.02 3.45
N ARG A 129 -33.44 31.24 3.82
CA ARG A 129 -33.25 29.91 4.43
C ARG A 129 -32.42 28.95 3.57
N ARG A 130 -32.55 29.02 2.23
CA ARG A 130 -31.75 28.22 1.29
C ARG A 130 -30.31 28.72 1.16
N LEU A 131 -30.08 30.02 1.38
CA LEU A 131 -28.77 30.66 1.27
C LEU A 131 -27.92 30.58 2.55
N ARG A 132 -28.54 30.62 3.74
CA ARG A 132 -27.80 30.74 5.01
C ARG A 132 -26.76 29.65 5.25
N VAL A 133 -27.08 28.38 4.95
CA VAL A 133 -26.12 27.26 5.14
C VAL A 133 -24.98 27.31 4.12
N PRO A 134 -25.23 27.31 2.79
CA PRO A 134 -24.15 27.41 1.81
C PRO A 134 -23.29 28.67 1.95
N LEU A 135 -23.88 29.80 2.35
CA LEU A 135 -23.15 31.05 2.58
C LEU A 135 -22.17 30.88 3.75
N ARG A 136 -22.64 30.38 4.89
CA ARG A 136 -21.79 30.15 6.07
C ARG A 136 -20.65 29.18 5.75
N GLU A 137 -20.95 28.07 5.08
CA GLU A 137 -19.95 27.06 4.72
C GLU A 137 -18.91 27.61 3.74
N ALA A 138 -19.33 28.37 2.73
CA ALA A 138 -18.42 29.01 1.78
C ALA A 138 -17.51 30.05 2.46
N GLN A 139 -18.05 30.86 3.38
CA GLN A 139 -17.27 31.84 4.14
C GLN A 139 -16.24 31.17 5.05
N VAL A 140 -16.66 30.17 5.83
CA VAL A 140 -15.76 29.43 6.72
C VAL A 140 -14.62 28.77 5.94
N ASP A 141 -14.89 28.18 4.78
CA ASP A 141 -13.84 27.55 3.99
C ASP A 141 -13.00 28.54 3.19
N GLN A 142 -13.53 29.72 2.85
CA GLN A 142 -12.73 30.83 2.34
C GLN A 142 -11.72 31.30 3.38
N GLU A 143 -12.17 31.58 4.61
CA GLU A 143 -11.29 31.99 5.71
C GLU A 143 -10.20 30.94 6.00
N LYS A 144 -10.56 29.64 5.97
CA LYS A 144 -9.57 28.55 6.11
C LYS A 144 -8.57 28.52 4.95
N ALA A 145 -9.01 28.73 3.72
CA ALA A 145 -8.14 28.74 2.55
C ALA A 145 -7.18 29.94 2.57
N GLU A 146 -7.66 31.11 3.00
CA GLU A 146 -6.85 32.31 3.20
C GLU A 146 -5.82 32.08 4.31
N HIS A 147 -6.23 31.56 5.47
CA HIS A 147 -5.31 31.24 6.56
C HIS A 147 -4.24 30.21 6.15
N ALA A 148 -4.63 29.13 5.46
CA ALA A 148 -3.68 28.14 4.96
C ALA A 148 -2.72 28.73 3.91
N ARG A 149 -3.18 29.71 3.11
CA ARG A 149 -2.34 30.41 2.14
C ARG A 149 -1.31 31.29 2.85
N GLU A 150 -1.72 32.04 3.86
CA GLU A 150 -0.80 32.84 4.68
C GLU A 150 0.28 31.97 5.35
N GLN A 151 -0.10 30.77 5.83
CA GLN A 151 0.87 29.84 6.40
C GLN A 151 1.92 29.38 5.37
N VAL A 152 1.48 29.04 4.14
CA VAL A 152 2.39 28.67 3.05
C VAL A 152 3.28 29.84 2.66
N ASP A 153 2.70 31.04 2.48
CA ASP A 153 3.43 32.24 2.07
C ASP A 153 4.50 32.64 3.10
N ASP A 154 4.20 32.52 4.39
CA ASP A 154 5.15 32.83 5.46
C ASP A 154 6.27 31.79 5.57
N LEU A 155 5.98 30.50 5.34
CA LEU A 155 7.02 29.48 5.27
C LEU A 155 7.91 29.68 4.03
N GLU A 156 7.34 30.01 2.88
CA GLU A 156 8.14 30.34 1.69
C GLU A 156 8.98 31.60 1.88
N GLU A 157 8.48 32.60 2.62
CA GLU A 157 9.28 33.77 2.99
C GLU A 157 10.41 33.41 3.96
N ALA A 158 10.14 32.60 4.99
CA ALA A 158 11.17 32.14 5.90
C ALA A 158 12.26 31.34 5.18
N PHE A 159 11.89 30.49 4.21
CA PHE A 159 12.82 29.79 3.33
C PHE A 159 13.72 30.79 2.57
N ARG A 160 13.14 31.85 1.97
CA ARG A 160 13.90 32.89 1.27
C ARG A 160 14.85 33.66 2.19
N ILE A 161 14.38 34.07 3.37
CA ILE A 161 15.18 34.84 4.34
C ILE A 161 16.37 34.02 4.84
N ARG A 162 16.21 32.71 4.99
CA ARG A 162 17.29 31.77 5.37
C ARG A 162 18.26 31.45 4.23
N GLY A 163 18.20 32.18 3.11
CA GLY A 163 19.07 32.02 1.95
C GLY A 163 18.65 30.89 1.00
N GLY A 164 17.59 30.15 1.34
CA GLY A 164 17.10 29.00 0.60
C GLY A 164 18.08 27.82 0.57
N TRP A 165 17.53 26.62 0.42
CA TRP A 165 18.27 25.38 0.24
C TRP A 165 17.76 24.60 -0.96
N ASN A 166 18.52 23.58 -1.37
CA ASN A 166 18.12 22.73 -2.48
C ASN A 166 16.88 21.91 -2.10
N ARG A 167 15.91 21.86 -3.01
CA ARG A 167 14.71 21.04 -2.91
C ARG A 167 14.66 20.11 -4.11
N ALA A 168 14.11 18.91 -3.93
CA ALA A 168 13.93 17.94 -5.00
C ALA A 168 12.44 17.64 -5.22
N PHE A 169 12.01 17.71 -6.47
CA PHE A 169 10.63 17.50 -6.89
C PHE A 169 10.56 16.38 -7.93
N LEU A 170 10.00 15.25 -7.55
CA LEU A 170 9.81 14.11 -8.42
C LEU A 170 8.51 14.27 -9.21
N VAL A 171 8.58 14.21 -10.54
CA VAL A 171 7.35 14.27 -11.36
C VAL A 171 6.54 12.97 -11.18
N ALA A 172 5.28 13.12 -10.76
CA ALA A 172 4.43 12.03 -10.28
C ALA A 172 3.50 11.42 -11.35
N ASN A 173 3.22 12.12 -12.45
CA ASN A 173 2.21 11.69 -13.43
C ASN A 173 2.73 10.91 -14.64
N ALA A 174 4.05 10.74 -14.81
CA ALA A 174 4.64 9.89 -15.86
C ALA A 174 6.14 9.66 -15.62
N ASN A 175 6.59 8.46 -15.16
CA ASN A 175 8.00 8.02 -15.02
C ASN A 175 9.01 9.19 -14.92
N GLY A 176 8.72 10.09 -13.99
CA GLY A 176 9.09 11.48 -14.16
C GLY A 176 10.48 11.77 -13.67
N HIS A 177 11.12 12.80 -14.22
CA HIS A 177 12.41 13.23 -13.72
C HIS A 177 12.28 13.92 -12.35
N VAL A 178 13.39 13.93 -11.61
CA VAL A 178 13.59 14.74 -10.41
C VAL A 178 14.10 16.10 -10.85
N HIS A 179 13.44 17.16 -10.38
CA HIS A 179 13.77 18.55 -10.66
C HIS A 179 14.21 19.29 -9.40
N SER A 180 15.01 20.34 -9.56
CA SER A 180 15.40 21.24 -8.47
C SER A 180 14.36 22.32 -8.18
N SER A 181 13.39 22.52 -9.10
CA SER A 181 12.26 23.41 -8.95
C SER A 181 11.06 22.93 -9.75
N THR A 182 9.87 23.46 -9.44
CA THR A 182 8.63 23.20 -10.19
C THR A 182 8.50 24.04 -11.46
N ASN A 183 9.47 24.94 -11.73
CA ASN A 183 9.46 25.90 -12.84
C ASN A 183 10.47 25.55 -13.95
N CYS A 184 10.91 24.30 -14.03
CA CYS A 184 11.83 23.87 -15.09
C CYS A 184 11.17 24.00 -16.47
N SER A 185 11.93 24.47 -17.47
CA SER A 185 11.43 24.68 -18.84
C SER A 185 10.99 23.40 -19.55
N SER A 186 11.45 22.23 -19.11
CA SER A 186 10.99 20.94 -19.63
C SER A 186 9.64 20.51 -19.04
N CYS A 187 9.16 21.18 -18.00
CA CYS A 187 7.89 20.86 -17.36
C CYS A 187 6.72 21.58 -18.02
N ARG A 188 5.55 20.95 -17.96
CA ARG A 188 4.29 21.51 -18.49
C ARG A 188 3.48 22.09 -17.34
N PRO A 189 2.53 23.01 -17.62
CA PRO A 189 1.60 23.50 -16.59
C PRO A 189 0.77 22.40 -15.92
N THR A 190 0.62 21.24 -16.56
CA THR A 190 -0.08 20.06 -16.05
C THR A 190 0.83 19.05 -15.34
N THR A 191 2.12 19.34 -15.22
CA THR A 191 3.07 18.46 -14.51
C THR A 191 2.72 18.45 -13.02
N GLN A 192 2.61 17.25 -12.46
CA GLN A 192 2.36 17.04 -11.03
C GLN A 192 3.66 16.61 -10.36
N TYR A 193 3.89 17.09 -9.13
CA TYR A 193 5.13 16.85 -8.41
C TYR A 193 4.86 16.22 -7.04
N ALA A 194 5.72 15.27 -6.68
CA ALA A 194 5.94 14.82 -5.32
C ALA A 194 7.19 15.54 -4.77
N TRP A 195 7.01 16.33 -3.71
CA TRP A 195 8.12 16.97 -3.03
C TRP A 195 8.86 15.95 -2.15
N MET A 196 10.14 15.75 -2.47
CA MET A 196 11.06 14.82 -1.81
C MET A 196 11.78 15.52 -0.65
N THR A 197 11.06 15.75 0.45
CA THR A 197 11.54 16.52 1.62
C THR A 197 12.76 15.91 2.31
N ASP A 198 12.96 14.60 2.18
CA ASP A 198 14.14 13.90 2.71
C ASP A 198 15.47 14.38 2.09
N TYR A 199 15.39 15.08 0.95
CA TYR A 199 16.53 15.64 0.22
C TYR A 199 16.64 17.17 0.37
N SER A 200 15.84 17.77 1.24
CA SER A 200 15.91 19.20 1.49
C SER A 200 17.26 19.56 2.14
N GLY A 201 17.98 20.48 1.51
CA GLY A 201 19.34 20.85 1.92
C GLY A 201 20.43 19.90 1.44
N ALA A 202 20.09 18.80 0.76
CA ALA A 202 21.10 17.92 0.16
C ALA A 202 21.85 18.63 -0.98
N ASP A 203 23.12 18.27 -1.17
CA ASP A 203 23.88 18.74 -2.32
C ASP A 203 23.40 18.08 -3.64
N GLU A 204 23.75 18.69 -4.77
CA GLU A 204 23.38 18.16 -6.09
C GLU A 204 23.88 16.73 -6.28
N LYS A 205 25.08 16.41 -5.79
CA LYS A 205 25.70 15.09 -5.98
C LYS A 205 24.89 14.00 -5.29
N ALA A 206 24.42 14.24 -4.07
CA ALA A 206 23.58 13.33 -3.31
C ALA A 206 22.22 13.15 -3.99
N ILE A 207 21.59 14.24 -4.43
CA ILE A 207 20.32 14.20 -5.17
C ILE A 207 20.48 13.40 -6.47
N VAL A 208 21.50 13.67 -7.26
CA VAL A 208 21.77 12.98 -8.53
C VAL A 208 22.06 11.49 -8.30
N ALA A 209 22.86 11.16 -7.28
CA ALA A 209 23.21 9.77 -6.96
C ALA A 209 21.96 8.94 -6.61
N ASP A 210 21.01 9.51 -5.87
CA ASP A 210 19.79 8.81 -5.48
C ASP A 210 18.67 8.91 -6.52
N ALA A 211 18.64 9.97 -7.34
CA ALA A 211 17.71 10.08 -8.46
C ALA A 211 18.08 9.13 -9.62
N GLY A 212 19.38 8.81 -9.79
CA GLY A 212 19.86 7.92 -10.85
C GLY A 212 19.45 8.41 -12.24
N TYR A 213 18.91 7.50 -13.05
CA TYR A 213 18.42 7.82 -14.40
C TYR A 213 17.29 8.86 -14.43
N ARG A 214 16.61 9.12 -13.30
CA ARG A 214 15.52 10.11 -13.21
C ARG A 214 16.04 11.52 -12.97
N ALA A 215 17.34 11.76 -12.76
CA ALA A 215 17.83 13.12 -12.56
C ALA A 215 17.61 14.00 -13.82
N CYS A 216 16.88 15.11 -13.71
CA CYS A 216 16.69 16.02 -14.84
C CYS A 216 18.02 16.72 -15.19
N THR A 217 18.56 16.45 -16.37
CA THR A 217 19.83 17.05 -16.84
C THR A 217 19.78 18.58 -17.02
N ALA A 218 18.59 19.17 -17.16
CA ALA A 218 18.42 20.62 -17.19
C ALA A 218 18.48 21.26 -15.79
N CYS A 219 18.07 20.53 -14.75
CA CYS A 219 18.12 20.99 -13.36
C CYS A 219 19.44 20.64 -12.67
N TYR A 220 20.04 19.52 -13.06
CA TYR A 220 21.25 18.95 -12.48
C TYR A 220 22.26 18.66 -13.58
N PRO A 221 23.16 19.60 -13.89
CA PRO A 221 24.16 19.44 -14.95
C PRO A 221 25.09 18.23 -14.76
N THR A 222 25.25 17.76 -13.53
CA THR A 222 26.04 16.55 -13.22
C THR A 222 25.26 15.24 -13.38
N ALA A 223 23.98 15.30 -13.78
CA ALA A 223 23.14 14.13 -13.97
C ALA A 223 23.70 13.18 -15.05
N PRO A 224 23.92 11.89 -14.72
CA PRO A 224 24.36 10.90 -15.69
C PRO A 224 23.23 10.56 -16.66
N VAL A 225 23.59 10.30 -17.93
CA VAL A 225 22.65 9.79 -18.93
C VAL A 225 22.72 8.26 -18.94
N GLY A 226 21.58 7.62 -18.71
CA GLY A 226 21.47 6.16 -18.74
C GLY A 226 20.03 5.72 -18.56
N ASP A 227 19.85 4.44 -18.21
CA ASP A 227 18.55 3.81 -18.03
C ASP A 227 18.36 3.27 -16.60
N GLN A 228 17.16 2.78 -16.30
CA GLN A 228 16.84 2.21 -14.99
C GLN A 228 17.75 1.05 -14.57
N ARG A 229 18.32 0.31 -15.53
CA ARG A 229 19.18 -0.85 -15.26
C ARG A 229 20.60 -0.43 -14.89
N SER A 230 21.12 0.59 -15.55
CA SER A 230 22.47 1.12 -15.35
C SER A 230 22.54 2.09 -14.17
N LEU A 231 21.46 2.82 -13.87
CA LEU A 231 21.40 3.89 -12.87
C LEU A 231 20.09 3.82 -12.07
N PRO A 232 19.91 2.84 -11.17
CA PRO A 232 18.66 2.69 -10.42
C PRO A 232 18.36 3.92 -9.55
N THR A 233 17.09 4.30 -9.46
CA THR A 233 16.60 5.38 -8.58
C THR A 233 16.23 4.83 -7.20
N LYS A 234 16.47 5.62 -6.15
CA LYS A 234 15.90 5.46 -4.81
C LYS A 234 14.78 6.47 -4.54
N MET A 235 14.69 7.52 -5.36
CA MET A 235 13.62 8.51 -5.30
C MET A 235 12.35 7.93 -5.94
N LEU A 236 11.48 7.42 -5.09
CA LEU A 236 10.18 6.85 -5.44
C LEU A 236 9.05 7.69 -4.83
N THR A 237 7.92 7.76 -5.53
CA THR A 237 6.67 8.32 -4.98
C THR A 237 6.17 7.43 -3.83
N ASP A 238 5.28 7.98 -3.00
CA ASP A 238 4.69 7.21 -1.89
C ASP A 238 3.87 6.00 -2.41
N GLU A 239 3.22 6.13 -3.56
CA GLU A 239 2.52 5.03 -4.25
C GLU A 239 3.50 3.96 -4.73
N GLU A 240 4.62 4.34 -5.36
CA GLU A 240 5.66 3.39 -5.80
C GLU A 240 6.26 2.62 -4.60
N LYS A 241 6.51 3.31 -3.48
CA LYS A 241 6.99 2.67 -2.24
C LYS A 241 5.97 1.67 -1.67
N GLN A 242 4.69 2.03 -1.68
CA GLN A 242 3.62 1.14 -1.20
C GLN A 242 3.49 -0.10 -2.09
N ASP A 243 3.58 0.07 -3.40
CA ASP A 243 3.54 -1.02 -4.37
C ASP A 243 4.72 -1.98 -4.20
N GLU A 244 5.93 -1.46 -3.99
CA GLU A 244 7.11 -2.28 -3.74
C GLU A 244 6.97 -3.08 -2.44
N ALA A 245 6.55 -2.43 -1.35
CA ALA A 245 6.30 -3.08 -0.08
C ALA A 245 5.18 -4.14 -0.18
N SER A 246 4.15 -3.91 -1.00
CA SER A 246 3.07 -4.86 -1.27
C SER A 246 3.60 -6.10 -2.02
N ARG A 247 4.39 -5.90 -3.07
CA ARG A 247 5.01 -6.98 -3.84
C ARG A 247 5.97 -7.81 -2.98
N GLU A 248 6.73 -7.17 -2.11
CA GLU A 248 7.62 -7.87 -1.17
C GLU A 248 6.83 -8.74 -0.19
N LYS A 249 5.77 -8.19 0.42
CA LYS A 249 4.85 -8.95 1.28
C LYS A 249 4.23 -10.13 0.54
N GLU A 250 3.80 -9.94 -0.71
CA GLU A 250 3.23 -11.03 -1.50
C GLU A 250 4.27 -12.11 -1.81
N ARG A 251 5.49 -11.73 -2.18
CA ARG A 251 6.60 -12.67 -2.39
C ARG A 251 6.91 -13.46 -1.12
N ALA A 252 6.98 -12.79 0.03
CA ALA A 252 7.18 -13.43 1.32
C ALA A 252 6.04 -14.42 1.64
N ALA A 253 4.79 -14.02 1.46
CA ALA A 253 3.63 -14.90 1.67
C ALA A 253 3.61 -16.10 0.71
N ARG A 254 4.01 -15.92 -0.55
CA ARG A 254 4.16 -17.02 -1.52
C ARG A 254 5.27 -17.98 -1.11
N SER A 255 6.42 -17.48 -0.63
CA SER A 255 7.50 -18.34 -0.13
C SER A 255 7.10 -19.12 1.11
N GLU A 256 6.39 -18.50 2.05
CA GLU A 256 5.89 -19.16 3.26
C GLU A 256 4.88 -20.26 2.91
N LYS A 257 3.93 -19.96 2.01
CA LYS A 257 2.98 -20.96 1.49
C LYS A 257 3.69 -22.13 0.82
N LYS A 258 4.73 -21.86 0.02
CA LYS A 258 5.53 -22.90 -0.64
C LYS A 258 6.29 -23.75 0.39
N ALA A 259 6.89 -23.14 1.40
CA ALA A 259 7.58 -23.85 2.48
C ALA A 259 6.62 -24.73 3.29
N LYS A 260 5.44 -24.21 3.64
CA LYS A 260 4.40 -24.98 4.33
C LYS A 260 3.86 -26.12 3.46
N ALA A 261 3.69 -25.91 2.15
CA ALA A 261 3.28 -26.96 1.23
C ALA A 261 4.34 -28.07 1.15
N ALA A 262 5.62 -27.69 1.02
CA ALA A 262 6.73 -28.65 0.99
C ALA A 262 6.83 -29.46 2.28
N ALA A 263 6.72 -28.82 3.46
CA ALA A 263 6.75 -29.52 4.74
C ALA A 263 5.58 -30.51 4.92
N ASN A 264 4.41 -30.18 4.39
CA ASN A 264 3.22 -31.03 4.50
C ASN A 264 3.15 -32.11 3.40
N ALA A 265 3.95 -32.02 2.34
CA ALA A 265 3.95 -33.00 1.27
C ALA A 265 4.26 -34.41 1.80
N PRO A 266 3.73 -35.48 1.17
CA PRO A 266 3.95 -36.85 1.62
C PRO A 266 5.37 -37.38 1.33
N THR A 267 6.18 -36.66 0.52
CA THR A 267 7.53 -37.05 0.14
C THR A 267 8.59 -36.29 0.94
N SER A 268 9.81 -36.85 1.03
CA SER A 268 10.97 -36.20 1.64
C SER A 268 11.47 -34.97 0.85
N THR A 269 11.20 -34.92 -0.46
CA THR A 269 11.59 -33.82 -1.36
C THR A 269 10.64 -32.61 -1.28
N GLY A 270 9.48 -32.75 -0.61
CA GLY A 270 8.48 -31.70 -0.53
C GLY A 270 7.54 -31.63 -1.73
N GLU A 271 7.57 -32.63 -2.62
CA GLU A 271 6.72 -32.71 -3.81
C GLU A 271 5.43 -33.52 -3.55
N PRO A 272 4.30 -33.17 -4.21
CA PRO A 272 3.10 -34.01 -4.17
C PRO A 272 3.38 -35.42 -4.71
N LEU A 273 2.75 -36.43 -4.10
CA LEU A 273 2.87 -37.81 -4.56
C LEU A 273 1.76 -38.13 -5.57
N MET A 274 2.11 -38.81 -6.66
CA MET A 274 1.14 -39.29 -7.65
C MET A 274 0.87 -40.76 -7.43
N VAL A 275 -0.39 -41.16 -7.31
CA VAL A 275 -0.80 -42.57 -7.14
C VAL A 275 -1.88 -42.94 -8.14
N ALA A 276 -1.92 -44.19 -8.56
CA ALA A 276 -2.99 -44.72 -9.39
C ALA A 276 -4.02 -45.45 -8.52
N ASP A 277 -5.32 -45.21 -8.75
CA ASP A 277 -6.43 -45.82 -7.98
C ASP A 277 -7.03 -47.07 -8.68
N GLY A 278 -6.43 -47.51 -9.79
CA GLY A 278 -6.84 -48.69 -10.57
C GLY A 278 -8.22 -48.58 -11.23
N MET A 279 -9.00 -47.53 -10.91
CA MET A 279 -10.38 -47.33 -11.35
C MET A 279 -10.53 -46.08 -12.23
N SER A 280 -9.69 -45.07 -12.03
CA SER A 280 -9.67 -43.82 -12.79
C SER A 280 -8.64 -43.87 -13.92
N ARG A 281 -8.92 -43.13 -15.00
CA ARG A 281 -7.98 -42.95 -16.12
C ARG A 281 -6.82 -42.01 -15.81
N HIS A 282 -6.88 -41.27 -14.71
CA HIS A 282 -5.90 -40.26 -14.33
C HIS A 282 -5.36 -40.57 -12.93
N PRO A 283 -4.04 -40.52 -12.73
CA PRO A 283 -3.46 -40.68 -11.40
C PRO A 283 -3.88 -39.53 -10.49
N GLU A 284 -4.07 -39.83 -9.21
CA GLU A 284 -4.44 -38.88 -8.18
C GLU A 284 -3.19 -38.19 -7.60
N THR A 285 -3.28 -36.89 -7.33
CA THR A 285 -2.20 -36.09 -6.74
C THR A 285 -2.43 -35.88 -5.24
N LEU A 286 -1.66 -36.56 -4.41
CA LEU A 286 -1.68 -36.43 -2.95
C LEU A 286 -0.76 -35.29 -2.52
N LYS A 287 -1.36 -34.12 -2.25
CA LYS A 287 -0.62 -32.89 -1.91
C LYS A 287 -0.14 -32.84 -0.46
N THR A 288 -0.70 -33.66 0.42
CA THR A 288 -0.34 -33.67 1.84
C THR A 288 -0.18 -35.08 2.37
N GLU A 289 0.68 -35.24 3.37
CA GLU A 289 0.84 -36.47 4.12
C GLU A 289 -0.47 -36.97 4.70
N ARG A 290 -1.30 -36.08 5.25
CA ARG A 290 -2.62 -36.45 5.76
C ARG A 290 -3.48 -37.09 4.67
N THR A 291 -3.51 -36.50 3.47
CA THR A 291 -4.25 -37.05 2.33
C THR A 291 -3.70 -38.41 1.91
N ALA A 292 -2.37 -38.56 1.84
CA ALA A 292 -1.75 -39.84 1.49
C ALA A 292 -2.10 -40.95 2.48
N ARG A 293 -2.02 -40.66 3.78
CA ARG A 293 -2.42 -41.61 4.83
C ARG A 293 -3.90 -41.98 4.76
N SER A 294 -4.77 -40.99 4.58
CA SER A 294 -6.22 -41.23 4.40
C SER A 294 -6.49 -42.09 3.17
N TRP A 295 -5.85 -41.79 2.04
CA TRP A 295 -6.00 -42.57 0.81
C TRP A 295 -5.66 -44.04 1.01
N ALA A 296 -4.52 -44.32 1.65
CA ALA A 296 -4.08 -45.69 1.92
C ALA A 296 -5.04 -46.45 2.86
N ILE A 297 -5.55 -45.79 3.89
CA ILE A 297 -6.50 -46.38 4.85
C ILE A 297 -7.86 -46.64 4.19
N ASP A 298 -8.38 -45.65 3.45
CA ASP A 298 -9.72 -45.68 2.89
C ASP A 298 -9.80 -46.69 1.76
N GLY A 299 -8.77 -46.77 0.90
CA GLY A 299 -8.69 -47.78 -0.15
C GLY A 299 -8.62 -49.21 0.39
N VAL A 300 -7.92 -49.46 1.51
CA VAL A 300 -7.92 -50.79 2.14
C VAL A 300 -9.29 -51.12 2.74
N LEU A 301 -9.96 -50.15 3.36
CA LEU A 301 -11.29 -50.39 3.94
C LEU A 301 -12.34 -50.69 2.87
N GLU A 302 -12.32 -49.95 1.76
CA GLU A 302 -13.22 -50.19 0.64
C GLU A 302 -13.02 -51.60 0.09
N GLU A 303 -11.77 -51.97 -0.21
CA GLU A 303 -11.40 -53.30 -0.72
C GLU A 303 -11.76 -54.42 0.27
N ALA A 304 -11.40 -54.28 1.55
CA ALA A 304 -11.70 -55.25 2.60
C ALA A 304 -13.21 -55.43 2.82
N SER A 305 -13.98 -54.34 2.77
CA SER A 305 -15.43 -54.38 2.91
C SER A 305 -16.11 -55.06 1.73
N PHE A 306 -15.63 -54.81 0.51
CA PHE A 306 -16.11 -55.46 -0.69
C PHE A 306 -15.90 -56.97 -0.61
N VAL A 307 -14.68 -57.42 -0.29
CA VAL A 307 -14.36 -58.85 -0.18
C VAL A 307 -15.20 -59.51 0.91
N ALA A 308 -15.23 -58.95 2.12
CA ALA A 308 -15.99 -59.51 3.24
C ALA A 308 -17.51 -59.55 3.00
N TYR A 309 -18.03 -58.64 2.17
CA TYR A 309 -19.41 -58.69 1.70
C TYR A 309 -19.62 -59.79 0.65
N ARG A 310 -18.73 -59.89 -0.35
CA ARG A 310 -18.84 -60.85 -1.46
C ARG A 310 -18.69 -62.29 -1.00
N GLU A 311 -17.83 -62.57 -0.02
CA GLU A 311 -17.65 -63.90 0.61
C GLU A 311 -18.91 -64.48 1.26
N GLN A 312 -19.98 -63.69 1.43
CA GLN A 312 -21.27 -64.18 1.95
C GLN A 312 -22.08 -64.95 0.92
N PHE A 313 -21.73 -64.84 -0.36
CA PHE A 313 -22.47 -65.43 -1.46
C PHE A 313 -21.63 -66.54 -2.08
N ASP A 314 -22.21 -67.74 -2.18
CA ASP A 314 -21.61 -68.85 -2.92
C ASP A 314 -21.36 -68.42 -4.38
N ASP A 315 -20.21 -68.80 -4.93
CA ASP A 315 -19.75 -68.50 -6.31
C ASP A 315 -19.53 -67.00 -6.65
N ALA A 316 -19.53 -66.09 -5.67
CA ALA A 316 -19.22 -64.68 -5.91
C ALA A 316 -17.71 -64.44 -6.07
N SER A 317 -17.32 -63.73 -7.15
CA SER A 317 -15.95 -63.23 -7.29
C SER A 317 -15.61 -62.25 -6.17
N THR A 318 -14.46 -62.44 -5.52
CA THR A 318 -13.87 -61.52 -4.55
C THR A 318 -12.83 -60.59 -5.19
N ASP A 319 -12.66 -60.65 -6.52
CA ASP A 319 -11.72 -59.79 -7.24
C ASP A 319 -12.20 -58.33 -7.21
N PHE A 320 -11.48 -57.50 -6.47
CA PHE A 320 -11.76 -56.07 -6.37
C PHE A 320 -11.12 -55.35 -7.58
N PRO A 321 -11.90 -54.62 -8.41
CA PRO A 321 -11.36 -53.92 -9.56
C PRO A 321 -10.22 -52.98 -9.17
N GLY A 322 -9.05 -53.16 -9.81
CA GLY A 322 -7.87 -52.32 -9.54
C GLY A 322 -7.09 -52.70 -8.28
N SER A 323 -7.40 -53.80 -7.59
CA SER A 323 -6.71 -54.27 -6.37
C SER A 323 -5.18 -54.25 -6.49
N THR A 324 -4.63 -54.81 -7.58
CA THR A 324 -3.17 -54.82 -7.80
C THR A 324 -2.59 -53.42 -7.89
N VAL A 325 -3.24 -52.52 -8.63
CA VAL A 325 -2.79 -51.13 -8.79
C VAL A 325 -2.89 -50.38 -7.47
N ASN A 326 -3.97 -50.58 -6.71
CA ASN A 326 -4.16 -50.00 -5.39
C ASN A 326 -3.11 -50.48 -4.40
N ARG A 327 -2.78 -51.77 -4.41
CA ARG A 327 -1.71 -52.33 -3.56
C ARG A 327 -0.36 -51.70 -3.90
N SER A 328 0.02 -51.62 -5.17
CA SER A 328 1.26 -50.95 -5.59
C SER A 328 1.29 -49.46 -5.19
N SER A 329 0.19 -48.74 -5.36
CA SER A 329 0.08 -47.34 -4.93
C SER A 329 0.19 -47.16 -3.41
N ARG A 330 -0.35 -48.10 -2.62
CA ARG A 330 -0.17 -48.11 -1.16
C ARG A 330 1.28 -48.33 -0.76
N ASP A 331 1.98 -49.25 -1.43
CA ASP A 331 3.41 -49.48 -1.19
C ASP A 331 4.23 -48.20 -1.49
N VAL A 332 3.93 -47.50 -2.60
CA VAL A 332 4.56 -46.21 -2.93
C VAL A 332 4.31 -45.14 -1.84
N ILE A 333 3.10 -45.08 -1.27
CA ILE A 333 2.77 -44.18 -0.16
C ILE A 333 3.58 -44.55 1.09
N VAL A 334 3.64 -45.83 1.43
CA VAL A 334 4.38 -46.34 2.59
C VAL A 334 5.86 -45.97 2.48
N GLU A 335 6.49 -46.26 1.33
CA GLU A 335 7.89 -45.96 1.07
C GLU A 335 8.17 -44.45 1.16
N SER A 336 7.32 -43.64 0.52
CA SER A 336 7.47 -42.17 0.53
C SER A 336 7.38 -41.60 1.96
N LEU A 337 6.49 -42.13 2.79
CA LEU A 337 6.33 -41.71 4.18
C LEU A 337 7.49 -42.23 5.05
N ALA A 338 7.94 -43.46 4.83
CA ALA A 338 9.08 -44.04 5.53
C ALA A 338 10.34 -43.20 5.30
N ASP A 339 10.62 -42.86 4.04
CA ASP A 339 11.72 -41.98 3.64
C ASP A 339 11.61 -40.59 4.27
N LYS A 340 10.40 -39.99 4.26
CA LYS A 340 10.16 -38.67 4.86
C LYS A 340 10.43 -38.64 6.36
N HIS A 341 10.03 -39.69 7.07
CA HIS A 341 10.14 -39.77 8.53
C HIS A 341 11.45 -40.43 9.01
N GLY A 342 12.29 -40.92 8.10
CA GLY A 342 13.51 -41.66 8.44
C GLY A 342 13.22 -42.90 9.27
N THR A 343 12.12 -43.60 8.95
CA THR A 343 11.68 -44.82 9.64
C THR A 343 11.56 -45.98 8.66
N ASP A 344 11.29 -47.17 9.18
CA ASP A 344 11.15 -48.37 8.37
C ASP A 344 9.76 -48.45 7.73
N ALA A 345 9.69 -48.98 6.50
CA ALA A 345 8.44 -49.13 5.76
C ALA A 345 7.42 -50.01 6.50
N ASP A 346 7.85 -51.05 7.21
CA ASP A 346 6.95 -51.92 7.96
C ASP A 346 6.36 -51.21 9.18
N ALA A 347 7.11 -50.29 9.80
CA ALA A 347 6.58 -49.45 10.87
C ALA A 347 5.44 -48.53 10.36
N ILE A 348 5.58 -47.96 9.16
CA ILE A 348 4.51 -47.17 8.52
C ILE A 348 3.32 -48.07 8.15
N ARG A 349 3.55 -49.27 7.59
CA ARG A 349 2.47 -50.23 7.28
C ARG A 349 1.68 -50.59 8.53
N ASP A 350 2.36 -50.89 9.62
CA ASP A 350 1.74 -51.22 10.91
C ASP A 350 0.93 -50.05 11.47
N GLU A 351 1.43 -48.83 11.38
CA GLU A 351 0.70 -47.64 11.78
C GLU A 351 -0.60 -47.47 10.98
N LEU A 352 -0.52 -47.59 9.64
CA LEU A 352 -1.68 -47.47 8.76
C LEU A 352 -2.70 -48.59 9.00
N ARG A 353 -2.22 -49.83 9.18
CA ARG A 353 -3.02 -51.01 9.52
C ARG A 353 -3.80 -50.80 10.81
N GLN A 354 -3.15 -50.35 11.88
CA GLN A 354 -3.83 -50.05 13.15
C GLN A 354 -4.90 -48.97 12.99
N LYS A 355 -4.63 -47.91 12.20
CA LYS A 355 -5.62 -46.86 11.92
C LYS A 355 -6.80 -47.38 11.08
N ALA A 356 -6.56 -48.27 10.12
CA ALA A 356 -7.61 -48.92 9.34
C ALA A 356 -8.50 -49.78 10.24
N HIS A 357 -7.94 -50.63 11.09
CA HIS A 357 -8.69 -51.38 12.10
C HIS A 357 -9.52 -50.48 13.01
N ALA A 358 -8.94 -49.39 13.51
CA ALA A 358 -9.64 -48.44 14.35
C ALA A 358 -10.79 -47.75 13.60
N LYS A 359 -10.66 -47.50 12.29
CA LYS A 359 -11.73 -46.93 11.46
C LYS A 359 -12.81 -47.98 11.15
N ALA A 360 -12.46 -49.20 10.79
CA ALA A 360 -13.41 -50.31 10.62
C ALA A 360 -14.28 -50.53 11.87
N LYS A 361 -13.66 -50.48 13.07
CA LYS A 361 -14.39 -50.59 14.34
C LYS A 361 -15.45 -49.50 14.55
N ARG A 362 -15.25 -48.31 13.98
CA ARG A 362 -16.21 -47.19 14.06
C ARG A 362 -17.32 -47.31 13.01
N GLU A 363 -17.01 -47.79 11.81
CA GLU A 363 -17.94 -47.83 10.69
C GLU A 363 -18.85 -49.08 10.69
N TYR A 364 -18.34 -50.22 11.17
CA TYR A 364 -19.07 -51.48 11.17
C TYR A 364 -19.51 -51.87 12.59
N SER A 365 -20.82 -51.79 12.84
CA SER A 365 -21.43 -52.17 14.12
C SER A 365 -21.65 -53.68 14.27
N ASP A 366 -21.77 -54.41 13.16
CA ASP A 366 -21.92 -55.87 13.15
C ASP A 366 -20.57 -56.54 13.43
N GLU A 367 -20.51 -57.36 14.48
CA GLU A 367 -19.27 -57.96 14.96
C GLU A 367 -18.69 -59.01 14.00
N ALA A 368 -19.54 -59.81 13.35
CA ALA A 368 -19.11 -60.85 12.42
C ALA A 368 -18.61 -60.26 11.09
N LEU A 369 -19.29 -59.22 10.57
CA LEU A 369 -18.80 -58.46 9.43
C LEU A 369 -17.49 -57.74 9.76
N ARG A 370 -17.43 -57.06 10.91
CA ARG A 370 -16.22 -56.36 11.36
C ARG A 370 -15.01 -57.31 11.49
N ALA A 371 -15.20 -58.52 12.02
CA ALA A 371 -14.14 -59.52 12.14
C ALA A 371 -13.60 -59.96 10.77
N ARG A 372 -14.47 -60.15 9.78
CA ARG A 372 -14.06 -60.47 8.40
C ARG A 372 -13.31 -59.32 7.73
N VAL A 373 -13.84 -58.10 7.83
CA VAL A 373 -13.17 -56.90 7.33
C VAL A 373 -11.79 -56.75 7.97
N ALA A 374 -11.67 -56.98 9.28
CA ALA A 374 -10.38 -56.94 9.99
C ALA A 374 -9.36 -57.94 9.44
N GLY A 375 -9.78 -59.19 9.17
CA GLY A 375 -8.90 -60.19 8.54
C GLY A 375 -8.41 -59.75 7.16
N GLN A 376 -9.30 -59.21 6.34
CA GLN A 376 -8.93 -58.68 5.01
C GLN A 376 -7.98 -57.47 5.11
N ILE A 377 -8.16 -56.58 6.09
CA ILE A 377 -7.21 -55.48 6.35
C ILE A 377 -5.79 -56.02 6.59
N ASP A 378 -5.64 -57.07 7.40
CA ASP A 378 -4.32 -57.65 7.71
C ASP A 378 -3.66 -58.26 6.47
N ASP A 379 -4.42 -58.92 5.58
CA ASP A 379 -3.89 -59.49 4.34
C ASP A 379 -3.57 -58.42 3.28
N LEU A 380 -4.32 -57.31 3.24
CA LEU A 380 -4.08 -56.20 2.31
C LEU A 380 -2.88 -55.32 2.67
N PHE A 381 -2.49 -55.27 3.95
CA PHE A 381 -1.27 -54.61 4.40
C PHE A 381 -0.05 -55.53 4.45
N ARG A 382 -0.20 -56.84 4.17
CA ARG A 382 0.95 -57.75 4.05
C ARG A 382 1.81 -57.34 2.84
N PRO A 383 3.14 -57.25 2.99
CA PRO A 383 4.04 -56.93 1.88
C PRO A 383 3.77 -57.84 0.68
N SER A 384 3.77 -57.25 -0.52
CA SER A 384 3.77 -58.02 -1.76
C SER A 384 5.07 -58.84 -1.82
N ALA A 385 4.95 -60.17 -1.92
CA ALA A 385 6.08 -61.09 -1.93
C ALA A 385 6.92 -61.00 -3.21
#